data_AF-A0AAE4EY63-F1
#
_entry.id   AF-A0AAE4EY63-F1
#
_cell.length_a   1.000
_cell.length_b   1.000
_cell.length_c   1.000
_cell.angle_alpha   90.00
_cell.angle_beta   90.00
_cell.angle_gamma   90.00
#
_symmetry.space_group_name_H-M   'P 1'
#
loop_
_entity.id
_entity.type
_entity.pdbx_description
1 polymer ?
#
loop_
_entity_poly.entity_id
_entity_poly.type
_entity_poly.pdbx_seq_one_letter_code
_entity_poly.pdbx_strand_id
1 'polypeptide(L)' 'MTRRSKRELERAVDDLDGEDGSYGLQDLFWASLKDYYDGSLTPGERRLLKAPEEQLSPAAKTHAETLEFENMEAGDA' A
#
# COMPACT_ATOMS: atom_id res chain seq x y z
N MET A 1 -11.37 30.75 -17.30
CA MET A 1 -10.85 29.74 -16.35
C MET A 1 -12.04 28.94 -15.85
N THR A 2 -12.24 27.72 -16.33
CA THR A 2 -13.41 26.89 -15.97
C THR A 2 -13.19 26.20 -14.63
N ARG A 3 -14.21 26.27 -13.75
CA ARG A 3 -14.19 25.66 -12.42
C ARG A 3 -14.29 24.15 -12.60
N ARG A 4 -13.26 23.40 -12.20
CA ARG A 4 -13.29 21.92 -12.22
C ARG A 4 -14.41 21.41 -11.32
N SER A 5 -15.06 20.33 -11.73
CA SER A 5 -16.09 19.66 -10.94
C SER A 5 -15.48 18.94 -9.73
N LYS A 6 -16.26 18.77 -8.65
CA LYS A 6 -15.82 18.05 -7.44
C LYS A 6 -15.25 16.66 -7.77
N ARG A 7 -15.91 15.95 -8.68
CA ARG A 7 -15.52 14.60 -9.12
C ARG A 7 -14.21 14.55 -9.90
N GLU A 8 -13.89 15.61 -10.66
CA GLU A 8 -12.58 15.73 -11.34
C GLU A 8 -11.45 16.00 -10.35
N LEU A 9 -11.72 16.74 -9.28
CA LEU A 9 -10.75 16.97 -8.22
C LEU A 9 -10.50 15.71 -7.40
N GLU A 10 -11.56 14.97 -7.02
CA GLU A 10 -11.44 13.68 -6.34
C GLU A 10 -10.62 12.68 -7.18
N ARG A 11 -10.90 12.58 -8.49
CA ARG A 11 -10.14 11.71 -9.40
C ARG A 11 -8.67 12.12 -9.52
N ALA A 12 -8.39 13.42 -9.64
CA ALA A 12 -7.01 13.90 -9.73
C ALA A 12 -6.22 13.66 -8.44
N VAL A 13 -6.88 13.73 -7.28
CA VAL A 13 -6.27 13.35 -6.00
C VAL A 13 -6.03 11.84 -5.94
N ASP A 14 -6.98 11.02 -6.39
CA ASP A 14 -6.84 9.56 -6.44
C ASP A 14 -5.70 9.09 -7.37
N ASP A 15 -5.48 9.82 -8.47
CA ASP A 15 -4.41 9.57 -9.45
C ASP A 15 -3.03 9.99 -8.90
N LEU A 16 -2.94 11.08 -8.13
CA LEU A 16 -1.68 11.52 -7.49
C LEU A 16 -1.20 10.55 -6.39
N ASP A 17 -2.12 9.82 -5.78
CA ASP A 17 -1.87 8.95 -4.63
C ASP A 17 -1.44 7.52 -5.06
N GLY A 18 -1.11 7.29 -6.34
CA GLY A 18 -0.97 5.93 -6.89
C GLY A 18 0.11 5.68 -7.93
N GLU A 19 0.98 6.64 -8.25
CA GLU A 19 1.91 6.46 -9.37
C GLU A 19 3.29 5.89 -9.01
N ASP A 20 3.75 5.98 -7.76
CA ASP A 20 5.10 5.51 -7.43
C ASP A 20 5.16 4.83 -6.06
N GLY A 21 5.92 3.72 -5.99
CA GLY A 21 6.17 2.89 -4.81
C GLY A 21 6.63 3.70 -3.61
N SER A 22 5.66 4.23 -2.87
CA SER A 22 5.83 5.19 -1.77
C SER A 22 5.38 4.61 -0.43
N TYR A 23 4.75 3.42 -0.44
CA TYR A 23 4.27 2.76 0.75
C TYR A 23 5.35 1.88 1.39
N GLY A 24 5.39 1.88 2.73
CA GLY A 24 6.20 0.98 3.52
C GLY A 24 5.43 -0.25 4.01
N LEU A 25 6.15 -1.18 4.66
CA LEU A 25 5.52 -2.37 5.27
C LEU A 25 4.56 -1.99 6.40
N GLN A 26 4.83 -0.91 7.13
CA GLN A 26 3.93 -0.39 8.15
C GLN A 26 2.58 0.06 7.59
N ASP A 27 2.56 0.62 6.37
CA ASP A 27 1.34 1.06 5.72
C ASP A 27 0.51 -0.13 5.26
N LEU A 28 1.18 -1.18 4.75
CA LEU A 28 0.54 -2.45 4.40
C LEU A 28 -0.05 -3.14 5.64
N PHE A 29 0.70 -3.15 6.76
CA PHE A 29 0.22 -3.69 8.03
C PHE A 29 -1.01 -2.92 8.53
N TRP A 30 -0.97 -1.59 8.48
CA TRP A 30 -2.07 -0.75 8.91
C TRP A 30 -3.32 -0.92 8.03
N ALA A 31 -3.14 -1.00 6.71
CA ALA A 31 -4.23 -1.30 5.78
C ALA A 31 -4.85 -2.67 6.07
N SER A 32 -4.03 -3.68 6.34
CA SER A 32 -4.49 -5.05 6.66
C SER A 32 -5.28 -5.09 7.98
N LEU A 33 -4.81 -4.34 8.99
CA LEU A 33 -5.51 -4.23 10.27
C LEU A 33 -6.88 -3.55 10.10
N LYS A 34 -6.94 -2.47 9.31
CA LYS A 34 -8.19 -1.80 9.00
C LYS A 34 -9.16 -2.73 8.30
N ASP A 35 -8.71 -3.47 7.28
CA ASP A 35 -9.53 -4.42 6.54
C ASP A 35 -10.10 -5.50 7.46
N TYR A 36 -9.26 -6.07 8.33
CA TYR A 36 -9.69 -7.10 9.30
C TYR A 36 -10.79 -6.65 10.27
N TYR A 37 -10.80 -5.37 10.65
CA TYR A 37 -11.79 -4.79 11.56
C TYR A 37 -12.92 -4.03 10.82
N ASP A 38 -13.13 -4.28 9.53
CA ASP A 38 -14.11 -3.59 8.68
C ASP A 38 -13.99 -2.05 8.75
N GLY A 39 -12.76 -1.56 8.91
CA GLY A 39 -12.42 -0.14 8.94
C GLY A 39 -12.48 0.50 7.55
N SER A 40 -12.60 1.83 7.52
CA SER A 40 -12.55 2.57 6.26
C SER A 40 -11.15 2.57 5.66
N LEU A 41 -11.00 2.02 4.46
CA LEU A 41 -9.76 2.07 3.69
C LEU A 41 -9.73 3.29 2.78
N THR A 42 -8.55 3.90 2.64
CA THR A 42 -8.32 4.90 1.58
C THR A 42 -8.19 4.22 0.21
N PRO A 43 -8.31 4.97 -0.91
CA PRO A 43 -8.03 4.42 -2.24
C PRO A 43 -6.61 3.84 -2.36
N GLY A 44 -5.61 4.51 -1.80
CA GLY A 44 -4.23 4.02 -1.73
C GLY A 44 -4.10 2.71 -0.95
N GLU A 45 -4.71 2.63 0.24
CA GLU A 45 -4.71 1.40 1.06
C GLU A 45 -5.37 0.22 0.33
N ARG A 46 -6.48 0.47 -0.39
CA ARG A 46 -7.12 -0.57 -1.22
C ARG A 46 -6.23 -1.06 -2.34
N ARG A 47 -5.48 -0.16 -3.00
CA ARG A 47 -4.51 -0.53 -4.04
C ARG A 47 -3.35 -1.32 -3.44
N LEU A 48 -2.82 -0.85 -2.31
CA LEU A 48 -1.74 -1.48 -1.57
C LEU A 48 -2.09 -2.91 -1.13
N LEU A 49 -3.32 -3.15 -0.65
CA LEU A 49 -3.78 -4.49 -0.29
C LEU A 49 -4.00 -5.40 -1.51
N LYS A 50 -4.39 -4.82 -2.65
CA LYS A 50 -4.68 -5.57 -3.87
C LYS A 50 -3.41 -6.04 -4.60
N ALA A 51 -2.39 -5.20 -4.64
CA ALA A 51 -1.13 -5.45 -5.37
C ALA A 51 0.07 -4.91 -4.57
N PRO A 52 0.38 -5.47 -3.38
CA PRO A 52 1.44 -4.95 -2.52
C PRO A 52 2.81 -4.94 -3.21
N GLU A 53 3.10 -5.93 -4.05
CA GLU A 53 4.33 -6.02 -4.84
C GLU A 53 4.50 -4.90 -5.85
N GLU A 54 3.43 -4.23 -6.30
CA GLU A 54 3.49 -3.09 -7.21
C GLU A 54 3.59 -1.77 -6.42
N GLN A 55 2.94 -1.70 -5.27
CA GLN A 55 2.73 -0.46 -4.52
C GLN A 55 3.77 -0.20 -3.42
N LEU A 56 4.46 -1.23 -2.94
CA LEU A 56 5.53 -1.06 -1.96
C LEU A 56 6.74 -0.34 -2.57
N SER A 57 7.41 0.46 -1.75
CA SER A 57 8.69 1.06 -2.11
C SER A 57 9.79 0.00 -2.29
N PRO A 58 10.82 0.26 -3.12
CA PRO A 58 11.92 -0.69 -3.31
C PRO A 58 12.58 -1.13 -1.99
N ALA A 59 12.78 -0.19 -1.06
CA ALA A 59 13.33 -0.48 0.26
C ALA A 59 12.43 -1.41 1.09
N ALA A 60 11.10 -1.20 1.01
CA ALA A 60 10.13 -2.07 1.69
C ALA A 60 10.11 -3.47 1.08
N LYS A 61 10.24 -3.61 -0.24
CA LYS A 61 10.35 -4.92 -0.91
C LYS A 61 11.59 -5.68 -0.47
N THR A 62 12.76 -5.04 -0.50
CA THR A 62 14.01 -5.66 -0.01
C THR A 62 13.92 -6.08 1.45
N HIS A 63 13.27 -5.27 2.29
CA HIS A 63 13.08 -5.63 3.69
C HIS A 63 12.13 -6.81 3.86
N ALA A 64 11.05 -6.88 3.09
CA ALA A 64 10.11 -8.01 3.09
C ALA A 64 10.79 -9.32 2.69
N GLU A 65 11.57 -9.30 1.62
CA GLU A 65 12.36 -10.46 1.16
C GLU A 65 13.31 -10.95 2.26
N THR A 66 13.99 -10.03 2.96
CA THR A 66 14.90 -10.39 4.06
C THR A 66 14.16 -11.10 5.20
N LEU A 67 12.97 -10.62 5.57
CA LEU A 67 12.14 -11.24 6.60
C LEU A 67 11.65 -12.64 6.19
N GLU A 68 11.35 -12.85 4.91
CA GLU A 68 10.97 -14.17 4.39
C GLU A 68 12.13 -15.18 4.50
N PHE A 69 13.36 -14.75 4.17
CA PHE A 69 14.55 -15.58 4.33
C PHE A 69 14.84 -15.96 5.79
N GLU A 70 14.77 -15.01 6.73
CA GLU A 70 15.03 -15.28 8.16
C GLU A 70 14.00 -16.26 8.77
N ASN A 71 12.72 -16.13 8.40
CA ASN A 71 11.68 -17.04 8.88
C ASN A 71 11.83 -18.46 8.31
N MET A 72 12.38 -18.60 7.10
CA MET A 72 12.63 -19.89 6.48
C MET A 72 13.80 -20.63 7.15
N GLU A 73 14.83 -19.91 7.60
CA GLU A 73 15.93 -20.49 8.40
C GLU A 73 15.49 -20.83 9.84
N ALA A 74 14.60 -20.04 10.44
CA ALA A 74 14.12 -20.28 11.81
C ALA A 74 13.11 -21.45 11.92
N GLY A 75 12.47 -21.84 10.82
CA GLY A 75 11.48 -22.93 10.78
C GLY A 75 12.06 -24.34 10.62
N ASP A 76 13.37 -24.47 10.37
CA ASP A 76 14.04 -25.75 10.05
C ASP A 76 15.04 -26.20 11.15
N ALA A 77 14.93 -25.63 12.37
CA ALA A 77 15.74 -25.95 13.56
C ALA A 77 14.89 -26.52 14.71
#